data_AF-X1M729-F1
#
_entry.id   AF-X1M729-F1
#
_cell.length_a   1.000
_cell.length_b   1.000
_cell.length_c   1.000
_cell.angle_alpha   90.00
_cell.angle_beta   90.00
_cell.angle_gamma   90.00
#
_symmetry.space_group_name_H-M   'P 1'
#
loop_
_entity.id
_entity.type
_entity.pdbx_description
1 polymer ?
#
loop_
_entity_poly.entity_id
_entity_poly.type
_entity_poly.pdbx_seq_one_letter_code
_entity_poly.pdbx_strand_id
1 'polypeptide(L)'
;LKLEGMTKEREKMSYLPQGSIPLPNIRGTAPGVKLTEGDTTIFILPGVPSEMKVIFQNVVKPILKERREKYVKSGFKKWNTVWRERAIEKYEEIKNNRRQNNRY
;
A
#
# COMPACT_ATOMS: atom_id res chain seq x y z
N LEU A 1 -34.48 -14.83 5.66
CA LEU A 1 -34.58 -13.79 4.62
C LEU A 1 -33.65 -14.15 3.48
N LYS A 2 -34.16 -14.72 2.38
CA LYS A 2 -33.35 -14.98 1.18
C LYS A 2 -33.46 -13.72 0.32
N LEU A 3 -32.39 -12.93 0.26
CA LEU A 3 -32.34 -11.73 -0.57
C LEU A 3 -32.23 -12.17 -2.03
N GLU A 4 -33.18 -11.78 -2.88
CA GLU A 4 -33.13 -12.07 -4.32
C GLU A 4 -31.83 -11.49 -4.91
N GLY A 5 -31.09 -12.32 -5.66
CA GLY A 5 -29.78 -11.95 -6.23
C GLY A 5 -28.54 -12.21 -5.34
N MET A 6 -28.72 -12.80 -4.16
CA MET A 6 -27.62 -13.25 -3.31
C MET A 6 -27.15 -14.65 -3.76
N THR A 7 -25.95 -14.71 -4.36
CA THR A 7 -25.29 -15.98 -4.68
C THR A 7 -24.60 -16.56 -3.44
N LYS A 8 -24.33 -17.87 -3.43
CA LYS A 8 -23.63 -18.52 -2.31
C LYS A 8 -22.23 -17.93 -2.09
N GLU A 9 -21.58 -17.49 -3.15
CA GLU A 9 -20.26 -16.83 -3.11
C GLU A 9 -20.37 -15.47 -2.40
N ARG A 10 -21.44 -14.71 -2.66
CA ARG A 10 -21.70 -13.42 -1.98
C ARG A 10 -22.08 -13.61 -0.52
N GLU A 11 -22.86 -14.63 -0.22
CA GLU A 11 -23.18 -15.02 1.16
C GLU A 11 -21.89 -15.38 1.93
N LYS A 12 -20.97 -16.13 1.29
CA LYS A 12 -19.69 -16.49 1.91
C LYS A 12 -18.85 -15.28 2.32
N MET A 13 -18.90 -14.19 1.56
CA MET A 13 -18.17 -12.95 1.88
C MET A 13 -18.75 -12.20 3.09
N SER A 14 -19.94 -12.57 3.57
CA SER A 14 -20.54 -12.00 4.78
C SER A 14 -20.08 -12.68 6.07
N TYR A 15 -19.44 -13.85 5.98
CA TYR A 15 -18.88 -14.52 7.15
C TYR A 15 -17.61 -13.82 7.62
N LEU A 16 -17.63 -13.36 8.86
CA LEU A 16 -16.53 -12.67 9.49
C LEU A 16 -16.06 -13.45 10.72
N PRO A 17 -14.75 -13.41 11.05
CA PRO A 17 -14.25 -13.99 12.29
C PRO A 17 -14.94 -13.35 13.51
N GLN A 18 -15.17 -14.15 14.56
CA GLN A 18 -15.79 -13.68 15.79
C GLN A 18 -14.96 -12.55 16.41
N GLY A 19 -15.64 -11.51 16.91
CA GLY A 19 -14.97 -10.34 17.51
C GLY A 19 -14.35 -9.37 16.49
N SER A 20 -14.49 -9.64 15.18
CA SER A 20 -14.04 -8.71 14.14
C SER A 20 -15.06 -7.61 13.87
N ILE A 21 -14.56 -6.50 13.31
CA ILE A 21 -15.35 -5.35 12.87
C ILE A 21 -15.27 -5.25 11.34
N PRO A 22 -16.40 -5.28 10.62
CA PRO A 22 -16.40 -5.05 9.18
C PRO A 22 -15.95 -3.62 8.83
N LEU A 23 -15.14 -3.50 7.78
CA LEU A 23 -14.73 -2.22 7.20
C LEU A 23 -15.54 -2.00 5.91
N PRO A 24 -16.28 -0.89 5.80
CA PRO A 24 -17.17 -0.67 4.67
C PRO A 24 -16.39 -0.53 3.36
N ASN A 25 -16.82 -1.27 2.34
CA ASN A 25 -16.29 -1.16 0.99
C ASN A 25 -17.31 -0.44 0.10
N ILE A 26 -17.07 0.85 -0.18
CA ILE A 26 -17.97 1.65 -1.03
C ILE A 26 -17.78 1.40 -2.53
N ARG A 27 -16.77 0.61 -2.94
CA ARG A 27 -16.45 0.35 -4.35
C ARG A 27 -16.72 -1.08 -4.81
N GLY A 28 -16.83 -2.01 -3.87
CA GLY A 28 -17.02 -3.43 -4.13
C GLY A 28 -18.05 -4.03 -3.19
N THR A 29 -18.11 -5.36 -3.20
CA THR A 29 -19.09 -6.12 -2.41
C THR A 29 -18.48 -6.74 -1.15
N ALA A 30 -17.19 -7.13 -1.20
CA ALA A 30 -16.51 -7.71 -0.05
C ALA A 30 -16.08 -6.63 0.95
N PRO A 31 -16.49 -6.69 2.22
CA PRO A 31 -16.00 -5.77 3.23
C PRO A 31 -14.53 -6.07 3.55
N GLY A 32 -13.80 -5.07 4.05
CA GLY A 32 -12.57 -5.32 4.79
C GLY A 32 -12.88 -5.82 6.20
N VAL A 33 -11.88 -6.28 6.93
CA VAL A 33 -12.05 -6.79 8.30
C VAL A 33 -10.99 -6.18 9.21
N LYS A 34 -11.39 -5.70 10.39
CA LYS A 34 -10.49 -5.33 11.48
C LYS A 34 -10.64 -6.33 12.61
N LEU A 35 -9.51 -6.84 13.08
CA LEU A 35 -9.40 -7.74 14.22
C LEU A 35 -8.45 -7.15 15.24
N THR A 36 -8.64 -7.47 16.51
CA THR A 36 -7.72 -7.09 17.58
C THR A 36 -7.47 -8.33 18.42
N GLU A 37 -6.19 -8.71 18.50
CA GLU A 37 -5.70 -9.87 19.25
C GLU A 37 -4.63 -9.35 20.21
N GLY A 38 -4.97 -9.26 21.50
CA GLY A 38 -4.17 -8.54 22.50
C GLY A 38 -3.89 -7.10 22.06
N ASP A 39 -2.61 -6.71 22.04
CA ASP A 39 -2.16 -5.39 21.59
C ASP A 39 -1.98 -5.29 20.06
N THR A 40 -2.23 -6.37 19.33
CA THR A 40 -2.05 -6.42 17.87
C THR A 40 -3.35 -6.15 17.15
N THR A 41 -3.35 -5.18 16.24
CA THR A 41 -4.49 -4.91 15.35
C THR A 41 -4.19 -5.40 13.94
N ILE A 42 -5.05 -6.27 13.43
CA ILE A 42 -4.93 -6.90 12.12
C ILE A 42 -5.99 -6.30 11.20
N PHE A 43 -5.59 -5.91 9.99
CA PHE A 43 -6.48 -5.43 8.93
C PHE A 43 -6.42 -6.37 7.74
N ILE A 44 -7.56 -6.93 7.34
CA ILE A 44 -7.72 -7.76 6.15
C ILE A 44 -8.44 -6.91 5.11
N LEU A 45 -7.83 -6.75 3.93
CA LEU A 45 -8.35 -5.88 2.86
C LEU A 45 -8.61 -6.69 1.58
N PRO A 46 -9.53 -6.22 0.70
CA PRO A 46 -9.77 -6.84 -0.59
C PRO A 46 -8.53 -6.89 -1.47
N GLY A 47 -8.41 -7.92 -2.31
CA GLY A 47 -7.29 -8.07 -3.25
C GLY A 47 -7.32 -7.06 -4.40
N VAL A 48 -8.48 -6.50 -4.74
CA VAL A 48 -8.62 -5.52 -5.82
C VAL A 48 -7.98 -4.19 -5.39
N PRO A 49 -6.93 -3.70 -6.09
CA PRO A 49 -6.16 -2.54 -5.62
C PRO A 49 -6.98 -1.25 -5.48
N SER A 50 -8.00 -1.04 -6.31
CA SER A 50 -8.86 0.14 -6.25
C SER A 50 -9.78 0.14 -5.02
N GLU A 51 -10.27 -1.02 -4.60
CA GLU A 51 -11.07 -1.21 -3.40
C GLU A 51 -10.21 -1.10 -2.13
N MET A 52 -9.09 -1.83 -2.12
CA MET A 52 -8.10 -1.81 -1.03
C MET A 52 -7.65 -0.38 -0.70
N LYS A 53 -7.30 0.41 -1.72
CA LYS A 53 -6.85 1.80 -1.54
C LYS A 53 -7.93 2.67 -0.89
N VAL A 54 -9.19 2.50 -1.24
CA VAL A 54 -10.30 3.28 -0.68
C VAL A 54 -10.51 2.96 0.79
N ILE A 55 -10.60 1.68 1.14
CA ILE A 55 -10.75 1.26 2.54
C ILE A 55 -9.54 1.73 3.36
N PHE A 56 -8.33 1.60 2.81
CA PHE A 56 -7.14 2.06 3.50
C PHE A 56 -7.15 3.57 3.75
N GLN A 57 -7.45 4.37 2.73
CA GLN A 57 -7.40 5.84 2.82
C GLN A 57 -8.50 6.40 3.74
N ASN A 58 -9.71 5.84 3.66
CA ASN A 58 -10.88 6.39 4.34
C ASN A 58 -11.12 5.79 5.72
N VAL A 59 -10.64 4.58 5.99
CA VAL A 59 -10.95 3.85 7.24
C VAL A 59 -9.68 3.51 8.02
N VAL A 60 -8.72 2.80 7.40
CA VAL A 60 -7.53 2.32 8.12
C VAL A 60 -6.60 3.47 8.52
N LYS A 61 -6.32 4.40 7.59
CA LYS A 61 -5.40 5.51 7.81
C LYS A 61 -5.87 6.47 8.92
N PRO A 62 -7.16 6.85 9.04
CA PRO A 62 -7.66 7.58 10.20
C PRO A 62 -7.45 6.84 11.53
N ILE A 63 -7.80 5.56 11.61
CA ILE A 63 -7.62 4.73 12.82
C ILE A 63 -6.14 4.69 13.24
N LEU A 64 -5.24 4.58 12.26
CA LEU A 64 -3.81 4.62 12.52
C LEU A 64 -3.37 6.00 13.03
N LYS A 65 -3.79 7.10 12.39
CA LYS A 65 -3.44 8.45 12.84
C LYS A 65 -3.83 8.72 14.29
N GLU A 66 -4.99 8.26 14.72
CA GLU A 66 -5.46 8.42 16.10
C GLU A 66 -4.56 7.70 17.11
N ARG A 67 -3.96 6.57 16.72
CA ARG A 67 -3.17 5.71 17.60
C ARG A 67 -1.67 6.06 17.69
N ARG A 68 -1.11 6.87 16.78
CA ARG A 68 0.32 7.27 16.83
C ARG A 68 0.58 8.65 16.23
N GLU A 69 1.45 9.41 16.89
CA GLU A 69 1.98 10.72 16.45
C GLU A 69 2.94 10.61 15.24
N LYS A 70 3.61 9.47 15.02
CA LYS A 70 4.59 9.26 13.95
C LYS A 70 4.47 7.87 13.34
N TYR A 71 4.29 7.80 12.02
CA TYR A 71 4.47 6.58 11.23
C TYR A 71 5.73 6.70 10.39
N VAL A 72 6.58 5.66 10.41
CA VAL A 72 7.73 5.56 9.50
C VAL A 72 7.21 5.26 8.10
N LYS A 73 7.22 6.27 7.21
CA LYS A 73 7.22 6.00 5.77
C LYS A 73 8.57 5.37 5.46
N SER A 74 8.64 4.05 5.43
CA SER A 74 9.60 3.35 4.57
C SER A 74 9.20 3.66 3.13
N GLY A 75 9.55 4.87 2.70
CA GLY A 75 9.30 5.33 1.35
C GLY A 75 10.37 4.72 0.48
N PHE A 76 9.95 3.94 -0.52
CA PHE A 76 10.76 3.73 -1.71
C PHE A 76 11.03 5.12 -2.32
N LYS A 77 12.14 5.73 -1.94
CA LYS A 77 12.56 7.04 -2.44
C LYS A 77 12.90 6.80 -3.90
N LYS A 78 12.07 7.28 -4.82
CA LYS A 78 12.33 7.15 -6.25
C LYS A 78 13.56 8.01 -6.58
N TRP A 79 14.73 7.38 -6.60
CA TRP A 79 16.10 7.90 -6.78
C TRP A 79 16.39 8.57 -8.15
N ASN A 80 15.41 9.20 -8.81
CA ASN A 80 15.42 9.24 -10.28
C ASN A 80 15.94 10.52 -10.95
N THR A 81 16.38 11.55 -10.22
CA THR A 81 16.84 12.80 -10.87
C THR A 81 18.24 13.21 -10.43
N VAL A 82 18.44 13.60 -9.18
CA VAL A 82 19.70 14.21 -8.72
C VAL A 82 20.91 13.27 -8.84
N TRP A 83 20.75 11.98 -8.54
CA TRP A 83 21.84 11.00 -8.66
C TRP A 83 22.06 10.51 -10.09
N ARG A 84 21.02 10.58 -10.95
CA ARG A 84 21.15 10.23 -12.37
C ARG A 84 21.98 11.28 -13.09
N GLU A 85 21.71 12.56 -12.86
CA GLU A 85 22.49 13.67 -13.42
C GLU A 85 23.94 13.59 -12.96
N ARG A 86 24.19 13.45 -11.65
CA ARG A 86 25.55 13.27 -11.11
C ARG A 86 26.27 12.03 -11.63
N ALA A 87 25.56 10.92 -11.86
CA ALA A 87 26.15 9.72 -12.43
C ALA A 87 26.53 9.91 -13.91
N ILE A 88 25.72 10.65 -14.67
CA ILE A 88 26.01 11.02 -16.06
C ILE A 88 27.22 11.96 -16.12
N GLU A 89 27.26 13.00 -15.28
CA GLU A 89 28.40 13.91 -15.16
C GLU A 89 29.69 13.15 -14.85
N LYS A 90 29.66 12.30 -13.81
CA LYS A 90 30.82 11.49 -13.42
C LYS A 90 31.25 10.51 -14.52
N TYR A 91 30.30 9.95 -15.27
CA TYR A 91 30.62 9.08 -16.40
C TYR A 91 31.31 9.83 -17.55
N GLU A 92 30.82 11.01 -17.94
CA GLU A 92 31.45 11.84 -18.97
C GLU A 92 32.82 12.36 -18.53
N GLU A 93 33.00 12.70 -17.24
CA GLU A 93 34.30 13.07 -16.66
C GLU A 93 35.32 11.92 -16.77
N ILE A 94 34.95 10.70 -16.36
CA ILE A 94 35.81 9.52 -16.46
C ILE A 94 36.15 9.20 -17.92
N LYS A 95 35.18 9.31 -18.82
CA LYS A 95 35.34 9.06 -20.26
C LYS A 95 36.24 10.09 -20.93
N ASN A 96 36.16 11.36 -20.54
CA ASN A 96 37.03 12.41 -21.07
C ASN A 96 38.46 12.28 -20.56
N ASN A 97 38.65 11.95 -19.28
CA ASN A 97 39.99 11.64 -18.74
C ASN A 97 40.64 10.43 -19.42
N ARG A 98 39.86 9.37 -19.70
CA ARG A 98 40.35 8.21 -20.48
C ARG A 98 40.72 8.55 -21.92
N ARG A 99 40.06 9.52 -22.55
CA ARG A 99 40.38 9.98 -23.92
C ARG A 99 41.61 10.90 -23.96
N GLN A 100 41.85 11.69 -22.91
CA GLN A 100 43.04 12.53 -22.83
C GLN A 100 44.30 11.70 -22.53
N ASN A 101 44.20 10.68 -21.68
CA ASN A 101 45.33 9.78 -21.37
C ASN A 101 45.73 8.82 -22.51
N ASN A 102 44.92 8.69 -23.57
CA ASN A 102 45.18 7.78 -24.69
C ASN A 102 45.67 8.50 -25.96
N ARG A 103 46.11 9.77 -25.85
CA ARG A 103 46.70 10.57 -26.95
C ARG A 103 48.21 10.82 -26.80
N TYR A 104 48.91 9.98 -26.05
CA TYR A 104 50.37 9.88 -26.01
C TYR A 104 50.78 8.44 -26.28
#